data_AF-A0A2M7RUY3-F1
#
_entry.id   AF-A0A2M7RUY3-F1
#
_cell.length_a   1.000
_cell.length_b   1.000
_cell.length_c   1.000
_cell.angle_alpha   90.00
_cell.angle_beta   90.00
_cell.angle_gamma   90.00
#
_symmetry.space_group_name_H-M   'P 1'
#
loop_
_entity.id
_entity.type
_entity.pdbx_description
1 polymer ?
#
loop_
_entity_poly.entity_id
_entity_poly.type
_entity_poly.pdbx_seq_one_letter_code
_entity_poly.pdbx_strand_id
1 'polypeptide(L)'
;KGHLGAFKIPVVVYGLVISSFGALCFINNLQQKDKPSAVLLIGALLFMLSDSLLAVNKFYKPIEILNLLVMLTYIAAQYLIFRAVVLAEKNLTGF
;
A
#
# COMPACT_ATOMS: atom_id res chain seq x y z
N LYS A 1 -20.89 26.75 -8.34
CA LYS A 1 -20.73 26.19 -6.97
C LYS A 1 -21.08 24.71 -7.04
N GLY A 2 -20.24 23.69 -6.90
CA GLY A 2 -18.80 23.55 -6.69
C GLY A 2 -18.49 22.04 -6.82
N HIS A 3 -18.07 21.59 -8.00
CA HIS A 3 -17.78 20.17 -8.28
C HIS A 3 -16.44 19.69 -7.68
N LEU A 4 -15.71 20.53 -6.94
CA LEU A 4 -14.48 20.16 -6.23
C LEU A 4 -14.73 19.33 -4.95
N GLY A 5 -15.98 19.23 -4.47
CA GLY A 5 -16.32 18.44 -3.28
C GLY A 5 -16.45 16.93 -3.54
N ALA A 6 -16.80 16.53 -4.76
CA ALA A 6 -17.20 15.16 -5.07
C ALA A 6 -16.05 14.15 -5.02
N PHE A 7 -14.81 14.57 -5.27
CA PHE A 7 -13.63 13.69 -5.20
C PHE A 7 -13.05 13.54 -3.80
N LYS A 8 -13.45 14.38 -2.83
CA LYS A 8 -12.93 14.29 -1.45
C LYS A 8 -13.41 13.04 -0.73
N ILE A 9 -14.69 12.69 -0.91
CA ILE A 9 -15.29 11.51 -0.27
C ILE A 9 -14.60 10.22 -0.73
N PRO A 10 -14.44 9.94 -2.04
CA PRO A 10 -13.70 8.76 -2.52
C PRO A 10 -12.27 8.69 -1.99
N VAL A 11 -11.55 9.82 -1.93
CA VAL A 11 -10.15 9.85 -1.48
C VAL A 11 -10.03 9.57 0.01
N VAL A 12 -10.94 10.10 0.83
CA VAL A 12 -10.95 9.82 2.27
C VAL A 12 -11.29 8.36 2.53
N VAL A 13 -12.30 7.80 1.86
CA VAL A 13 -12.65 6.38 2.00
C VAL A 13 -11.48 5.49 1.58
N TYR A 14 -10.84 5.80 0.45
CA TYR A 14 -9.67 5.06 -0.01
C TYR A 14 -8.49 5.15 0.98
N GLY A 15 -8.19 6.34 1.46
CA GLY A 15 -7.14 6.56 2.46
C GLY A 15 -7.40 5.82 3.77
N LEU A 16 -8.66 5.75 4.21
CA LEU A 16 -9.06 4.95 5.38
C LEU A 16 -8.82 3.46 5.14
N VAL A 17 -9.26 2.92 3.99
CA VAL A 17 -9.06 1.50 3.64
C VAL A 17 -7.58 1.13 3.64
N ILE A 18 -6.73 1.94 3.00
CA ILE A 18 -5.27 1.70 2.96
C ILE A 18 -4.63 1.84 4.34
N SER A 19 -5.05 2.85 5.11
CA SER A 19 -4.53 3.05 6.47
C SER A 19 -4.89 1.86 7.37
N SER A 20 -6.13 1.35 7.27
CA SER A 20 -6.56 0.15 7.98
C SER A 20 -5.76 -1.08 7.54
N PHE A 21 -5.50 -1.24 6.24
CA PHE A 21 -4.66 -2.32 5.72
C PHE A 21 -3.24 -2.26 6.31
N GLY A 22 -2.61 -1.08 6.28
CA GLY A 22 -1.28 -0.87 6.90
C GLY A 22 -1.27 -1.15 8.40
N ALA A 23 -2.31 -0.72 9.12
CA ALA A 23 -2.47 -0.99 10.55
C ALA A 23 -2.63 -2.50 10.84
N LEU A 24 -3.39 -3.23 10.04
CA LEU A 24 -3.54 -4.68 10.16
C LEU A 24 -2.21 -5.40 9.90
N CYS A 25 -1.46 -5.01 8.87
CA CYS A 25 -0.13 -5.55 8.61
C CYS A 25 0.84 -5.27 9.77
N PHE A 26 0.76 -4.08 10.38
CA PHE A 26 1.58 -3.72 11.54
C PHE A 26 1.24 -4.58 12.76
N ILE A 27 -0.04 -4.74 13.08
CA ILE A 27 -0.51 -5.61 14.16
C ILE A 27 -0.07 -7.06 13.91
N ASN A 28 -0.22 -7.55 12.68
CA ASN A 28 0.20 -8.89 12.28
C ASN A 28 1.71 -9.10 12.50
N ASN A 29 2.54 -8.12 12.13
CA ASN A 29 3.98 -8.15 12.38
C ASN A 29 4.35 -8.13 13.86
N LEU A 30 3.59 -7.43 14.70
CA LEU A 30 3.79 -7.46 16.16
C LEU A 30 3.42 -8.81 16.77
N GLN A 31 2.43 -9.50 16.23
CA GLN A 31 1.94 -10.78 16.73
C GLN A 31 2.80 -11.97 16.30
N GLN A 32 3.12 -12.10 15.00
CA GLN A 32 3.88 -13.25 14.49
C GLN A 32 5.40 -13.07 14.62
N LYS A 33 5.91 -11.83 14.51
CA LYS A 33 7.34 -11.49 14.52
C LYS A 33 8.21 -12.34 13.60
N ASP A 34 7.64 -12.80 12.50
CA ASP A 34 8.31 -13.66 11.54
C ASP A 34 8.77 -12.88 10.30
N LYS A 35 9.60 -13.52 9.48
CA LYS A 35 10.11 -12.93 8.24
C LYS A 35 9.00 -12.50 7.27
N PRO A 36 7.95 -13.30 6.99
CA PRO A 36 6.91 -12.87 6.06
C PRO A 36 6.08 -11.71 6.59
N SER A 37 5.72 -11.64 7.87
CA SER A 37 4.99 -10.48 8.40
C SER A 37 5.80 -9.18 8.30
N ALA A 38 7.13 -9.24 8.46
CA ALA A 38 8.00 -8.07 8.26
C ALA A 38 8.03 -7.63 6.78
N VAL A 39 8.11 -8.59 5.85
CA VAL A 39 8.06 -8.29 4.40
C VAL A 39 6.69 -7.74 4.00
N LEU A 40 5.60 -8.27 4.58
CA LEU A 40 4.24 -7.79 4.36
C LEU A 40 4.10 -6.32 4.80
N LEU A 41 4.64 -5.98 5.98
CA LEU A 41 4.63 -4.61 6.49
C LEU A 41 5.40 -3.66 5.58
N ILE A 42 6.59 -4.05 5.11
CA ILE A 42 7.37 -3.25 4.17
C ILE A 42 6.60 -3.05 2.86
N GLY A 43 5.96 -4.10 2.34
CA GLY A 43 5.10 -4.02 1.15
C GLY A 43 3.92 -3.07 1.34
N ALA A 44 3.22 -3.14 2.48
CA ALA A 44 2.10 -2.27 2.81
C ALA A 44 2.53 -0.79 2.97
N LEU A 45 3.70 -0.52 3.56
CA LEU A 45 4.24 0.83 3.65
C LEU A 45 4.60 1.38 2.27
N LEU A 46 5.22 0.57 1.41
CA LEU A 46 5.57 0.97 0.05
C LEU A 46 4.31 1.22 -0.81
N PHE A 47 3.25 0.44 -0.60
CA PHE A 47 1.94 0.63 -1.22
C PHE A 47 1.35 1.98 -0.81
N MET A 48 1.30 2.26 0.49
CA MET A 48 0.79 3.53 1.03
C MET A 48 1.59 4.75 0.56
N LEU A 49 2.91 4.61 0.43
CA LEU A 49 3.76 5.64 -0.18
C LEU A 49 3.39 5.86 -1.65
N SER A 50 3.23 4.80 -2.45
CA SER A 50 2.83 4.88 -3.86
C SER A 50 1.48 5.62 -4.02
N ASP A 51 0.50 5.29 -3.19
CA ASP A 51 -0.82 5.95 -3.20
C ASP A 51 -0.76 7.41 -2.76
N SER A 52 0.12 7.73 -1.80
CA SER A 52 0.37 9.12 -1.39
C SER A 52 0.97 9.93 -2.55
N LEU A 53 1.91 9.34 -3.31
CA LEU A 53 2.48 9.96 -4.52
C LEU A 53 1.41 10.13 -5.61
N LEU A 54 0.52 9.15 -5.79
CA LEU A 54 -0.58 9.22 -6.76
C LEU A 54 -1.54 10.37 -6.42
N ALA A 55 -1.87 10.55 -5.14
CA ALA A 55 -2.68 11.66 -4.67
C ALA A 55 -2.00 13.02 -4.94
N VAL A 56 -0.71 13.15 -4.61
CA VAL A 56 0.06 14.38 -4.89
C VAL A 56 0.07 14.67 -6.39
N ASN A 57 0.33 13.67 -7.24
CA ASN A 57 0.35 13.83 -8.69
C ASN A 57 -1.01 14.27 -9.26
N LYS A 58 -2.11 13.77 -8.69
CA LYS A 58 -3.48 14.06 -9.14
C LYS A 58 -3.99 15.43 -8.69
N PHE A 59 -3.55 15.95 -7.54
CA PHE A 59 -4.07 17.20 -6.95
C PHE A 59 -3.18 18.43 -7.14
N TYR A 60 -1.87 18.29 -7.29
CA TYR A 60 -0.96 19.44 -7.41
C TYR A 60 -0.64 19.78 -8.87
N LYS A 61 -0.03 18.86 -9.61
CA LYS A 61 0.29 18.99 -11.04
C LYS A 61 0.63 17.61 -11.60
N PRO A 62 0.02 17.18 -12.71
CA PRO A 62 0.37 15.92 -13.35
C PRO A 62 1.78 16.03 -13.94
N ILE A 63 2.73 15.33 -13.34
CA ILE A 63 4.08 15.16 -13.85
C ILE A 63 4.17 13.71 -14.36
N GLU A 64 4.49 13.52 -15.64
CA GLU A 64 4.55 12.17 -16.24
C GLU A 64 5.54 11.25 -15.52
N ILE A 65 6.67 11.81 -15.05
CA ILE A 65 7.66 11.09 -14.23
C ILE A 65 7.06 10.59 -12.91
N LEU A 66 6.15 11.34 -12.27
CA LEU A 66 5.49 10.88 -11.04
C LEU A 66 4.56 9.69 -11.32
N ASN A 67 3.86 9.65 -12.46
CA ASN A 67 3.07 8.48 -12.84
C ASN A 67 3.93 7.23 -13.02
N LEU A 68 5.10 7.37 -13.66
CA LEU A 68 6.05 6.27 -13.79
C LEU A 68 6.56 5.80 -12.42
N LEU A 69 6.92 6.74 -11.53
CA LEU A 69 7.42 6.43 -10.20
C LEU A 69 6.35 5.78 -9.30
N VAL A 70 5.09 6.22 -9.43
CA VAL A 70 3.94 5.57 -8.81
C VAL A 70 3.81 4.14 -9.30
N MET A 71 3.83 3.88 -10.63
CA MET A 71 3.73 2.51 -11.13
C MET A 71 4.90 1.63 -10.69
N LEU A 72 6.13 2.15 -10.67
CA LEU A 72 7.30 1.39 -10.20
C LEU A 72 7.19 1.03 -8.72
N THR A 73 6.85 1.99 -7.86
CA THR A 73 6.65 1.74 -6.43
C THR A 73 5.46 0.83 -6.18
N TYR A 74 4.40 0.93 -6.97
CA TYR A 74 3.21 0.10 -6.92
C TYR A 74 3.52 -1.36 -7.24
N ILE A 75 4.21 -1.63 -8.35
CA ILE A 75 4.61 -2.99 -8.75
C ILE A 75 5.55 -3.60 -7.69
N ALA A 76 6.50 -2.82 -7.18
CA ALA A 76 7.38 -3.27 -6.10
C ALA A 76 6.60 -3.62 -4.83
N ALA A 77 5.61 -2.81 -4.46
CA ALA A 77 4.75 -3.04 -3.31
C ALA A 77 3.91 -4.32 -3.48
N GLN A 78 3.27 -4.50 -4.64
CA GLN A 78 2.50 -5.71 -4.95
C GLN A 78 3.37 -6.97 -4.93
N TYR A 79 4.57 -6.90 -5.49
CA TYR A 79 5.51 -8.01 -5.47
C TYR A 79 5.90 -8.40 -4.04
N LEU A 80 6.18 -7.43 -3.17
CA LEU A 80 6.51 -7.68 -1.76
C LEU A 80 5.32 -8.28 -1.00
N ILE A 81 4.12 -7.76 -1.19
CA ILE A 81 2.89 -8.29 -0.56
C ILE A 81 2.66 -9.73 -1.00
N PHE A 82 2.74 -10.01 -2.30
CA PHE A 82 2.57 -11.36 -2.83
C PHE A 82 3.63 -12.32 -2.27
N ARG A 83 4.91 -11.93 -2.30
CA ARG A 83 6.02 -12.72 -1.73
C ARG A 83 5.83 -12.99 -0.25
N ALA A 84 5.33 -12.01 0.52
CA ALA A 84 5.07 -12.18 1.94
C ALA A 84 3.95 -13.19 2.20
N VAL A 85 2.85 -13.11 1.45
CA VAL A 85 1.73 -14.06 1.57
C VAL A 85 2.18 -15.48 1.21
N VAL A 86 2.91 -15.66 0.11
CA VAL A 86 3.43 -16.97 -0.30
C VAL A 86 4.42 -17.53 0.73
N LEU A 87 5.26 -16.69 1.33
CA LEU A 87 6.18 -17.13 2.37
C LEU A 87 5.47 -17.47 3.68
N ALA A 88 4.41 -16.73 4.04
CA ALA A 88 3.56 -17.05 5.18
C ALA A 88 2.85 -18.40 4.98
N GLU A 89 2.35 -18.69 3.78
CA GLU A 89 1.72 -19.96 3.43
C GLU A 89 2.70 -21.15 3.52
N LYS A 90 3.95 -20.98 3.06
CA LYS A 90 4.99 -22.00 3.24
C LYS A 90 5.30 -22.29 4.71
N ASN A 91 5.42 -21.23 5.53
CA ASN A 91 5.63 -21.38 6.97
C ASN A 91 4.47 -22.14 7.66
N LEU A 92 3.23 -21.96 7.18
CA LEU A 92 2.05 -22.65 7.71
C LEU A 92 1.95 -24.11 7.27
N THR A 93 2.35 -24.43 6.04
CA THR A 93 2.25 -25.78 5.45
C THR A 93 3.45 -26.68 5.74
N GLY A 94 4.54 -26.14 6.29
CA GLY A 94 5.66 -26.93 6.84
C GLY A 94 6.50 -27.69 5.80
N PHE A 95 6.47 -27.27 4.53
CA PHE A 95 7.37 -27.76 3.47
C PHE A 95 8.63 -26.91 3.34
#